data_AF-A0A011NAG9-F1
#
_entry.id   AF-A0A011NAG9-F1
#
_cell.length_a   1.000
_cell.length_b   1.000
_cell.length_c   1.000
_cell.angle_alpha   90.00
_cell.angle_beta   90.00
_cell.angle_gamma   90.00
#
_symmetry.space_group_name_H-M   'P 1'
#
loop_
_entity.id
_entity.type
_entity.pdbx_description
1 polymer ?
#
loop_
_entity_poly.entity_id
_entity_poly.type
_entity_poly.pdbx_seq_one_letter_code
_entity_poly.pdbx_strand_id
1 'polypeptide(L)'
;MANAEFIHFLLDQLSSISGLRSKKMFGDYCLFFGEKIVAIINKDYRIFVKANAETLPLFLAENAEQFSYFAKGKINKMHYWTIPEYAVEDSDELKKWIRLGLQAV
;
A
#
# COMPACT_ATOMS: atom_id res chain seq x y z
N MET A 1 -3.13 -15.80 -2.54
CA MET A 1 -2.06 -15.31 -1.64
C MET A 1 -1.12 -14.48 -2.47
N ALA A 2 -1.00 -13.18 -2.21
CA ALA A 2 0.09 -12.37 -2.76
C ALA A 2 1.40 -13.15 -2.68
N ASN A 3 2.03 -13.35 -3.84
CA ASN A 3 3.23 -14.14 -4.01
C ASN A 3 4.38 -13.22 -4.41
N ALA A 4 5.60 -13.76 -4.46
CA ALA A 4 6.78 -12.97 -4.80
C ALA A 4 6.68 -12.34 -6.22
N GLU A 5 6.05 -13.04 -7.17
CA GLU A 5 5.86 -12.55 -8.55
C GLU A 5 5.00 -11.29 -8.60
N PHE A 6 3.88 -11.25 -7.88
CA PHE A 6 3.04 -10.05 -7.82
C PHE A 6 3.81 -8.86 -7.24
N ILE A 7 4.65 -9.10 -6.22
CA ILE A 7 5.46 -8.04 -5.62
C ILE A 7 6.55 -7.56 -6.57
N HIS A 8 7.19 -8.46 -7.33
CA HIS A 8 8.14 -8.06 -8.38
C HIS A 8 7.45 -7.22 -9.46
N PHE A 9 6.27 -7.64 -9.93
CA PHE A 9 5.46 -6.88 -10.87
C PHE A 9 5.14 -5.46 -10.36
N LEU A 10 4.73 -5.33 -9.09
CA LEU A 10 4.48 -4.01 -8.49
C LEU A 10 5.76 -3.17 -8.42
N LEU A 11 6.90 -3.76 -8.07
CA LEU A 11 8.18 -3.05 -8.03
C LEU A 11 8.64 -2.60 -9.42
N ASP A 12 8.39 -3.41 -10.46
CA ASP A 12 8.70 -3.05 -11.84
C ASP A 12 7.85 -1.86 -12.30
N GLN A 13 6.55 -1.87 -12.02
CA GLN A 13 5.69 -0.70 -12.29
C GLN A 13 6.15 0.55 -11.52
N LEU A 14 6.65 0.37 -10.30
CA LEU A 14 7.11 1.44 -9.42
C LEU A 14 8.58 1.81 -9.61
N SER A 15 9.26 1.26 -10.62
CA SER A 15 10.71 1.41 -10.87
C SER A 15 11.17 2.88 -10.97
N SER A 16 10.29 3.79 -11.42
CA SER A 16 10.57 5.24 -11.45
C SER A 16 10.67 5.91 -10.07
N ILE A 17 10.20 5.24 -9.01
CA ILE A 17 10.27 5.71 -7.63
C ILE A 17 11.46 5.02 -6.95
N SER A 18 12.63 5.67 -7.04
CA SER A 18 13.86 5.16 -6.42
C SER A 18 13.72 5.02 -4.90
N GLY A 19 14.25 3.94 -4.33
CA GLY A 19 14.32 3.74 -2.87
C GLY A 19 13.19 2.90 -2.28
N LEU A 20 12.22 2.46 -3.10
CA LEU A 20 11.23 1.47 -2.69
C LEU A 20 11.85 0.07 -2.54
N ARG A 21 11.50 -0.62 -1.46
CA ARG A 21 11.89 -2.01 -1.21
C ARG A 21 10.72 -2.80 -0.65
N SER A 22 10.57 -4.06 -1.05
CA SER A 22 9.57 -4.95 -0.47
C SER A 22 10.15 -5.83 0.64
N LYS A 23 9.37 -6.11 1.69
CA LYS A 23 9.69 -7.15 2.68
C LYS A 23 8.40 -7.84 3.14
N LYS A 24 8.46 -9.17 3.28
CA LYS A 24 7.36 -9.95 3.86
C LYS A 24 7.33 -9.77 5.38
N MET A 25 6.18 -9.40 5.94
CA MET A 25 5.98 -9.22 7.38
C MET A 25 4.62 -9.78 7.80
N PHE A 26 4.61 -10.69 8.78
CA PHE A 26 3.40 -11.21 9.41
C PHE A 26 2.35 -11.82 8.44
N GLY A 27 2.80 -12.36 7.30
CA GLY A 27 1.94 -13.00 6.30
C GLY A 27 1.59 -12.12 5.10
N ASP A 28 1.78 -10.80 5.23
CA ASP A 28 1.57 -9.81 4.17
C ASP A 28 2.93 -9.31 3.63
N TYR A 29 2.90 -8.56 2.54
CA TYR A 29 4.08 -7.84 2.04
C TYR A 29 3.95 -6.36 2.35
N CYS A 30 5.05 -5.73 2.70
CA CYS A 30 5.12 -4.29 2.92
C CYS A 30 6.10 -3.66 1.93
N LEU A 31 5.72 -2.54 1.34
CA LEU A 31 6.62 -1.64 0.64
C LEU A 31 7.20 -0.64 1.64
N PHE A 32 8.51 -0.49 1.59
CA PHE A 32 9.30 0.40 2.44
C PHE A 32 9.93 1.51 1.62
N PHE A 33 9.97 2.70 2.20
CA PHE A 33 10.80 3.81 1.76
C PHE A 33 11.71 4.20 2.93
N GLY A 34 13.02 3.93 2.80
CA GLY A 34 13.92 3.95 3.95
C GLY A 34 13.48 2.94 5.03
N GLU A 35 13.26 3.41 6.25
CA GLU A 35 12.80 2.57 7.37
C GLU A 35 11.28 2.54 7.56
N LYS A 36 10.55 3.33 6.77
CA LYS A 36 9.12 3.55 6.95
C LYS A 36 8.30 2.72 5.95
N ILE A 37 7.18 2.18 6.39
CA ILE A 37 6.24 1.44 5.54
C ILE A 37 5.35 2.44 4.80
N VAL A 38 5.32 2.36 3.47
CA VAL A 38 4.48 3.20 2.61
C VAL A 38 3.23 2.46 2.13
N ALA A 39 3.31 1.14 1.94
CA ALA A 39 2.17 0.33 1.52
C ALA A 39 2.22 -1.08 2.10
N ILE A 40 1.05 -1.70 2.23
CA ILE A 40 0.83 -3.08 2.66
C ILE A 40 0.04 -3.79 1.54
N ILE A 41 0.50 -4.98 1.16
CA ILE A 41 -0.16 -5.86 0.21
C ILE A 41 -0.61 -7.08 0.98
N ASN A 42 -1.92 -7.23 1.11
CA ASN A 42 -2.47 -8.36 1.85
C ASN A 42 -2.47 -9.65 1.03
N LYS A 43 -2.77 -10.77 1.69
CA LYS A 43 -2.93 -12.08 1.03
C LYS A 43 -3.93 -12.13 -0.14
N ASP A 44 -4.87 -11.19 -0.20
CA ASP A 44 -5.93 -11.10 -1.21
C ASP A 44 -5.56 -10.10 -2.34
N TYR A 45 -4.27 -9.76 -2.48
CA TYR A 45 -3.72 -8.85 -3.49
C TYR A 45 -4.23 -7.40 -3.38
N ARG A 46 -4.91 -7.03 -2.29
CA ARG A 46 -5.32 -5.65 -2.05
C ARG A 46 -4.13 -4.83 -1.57
N ILE A 47 -3.95 -3.66 -2.19
CA ILE A 47 -2.88 -2.71 -1.86
C ILE A 47 -3.48 -1.63 -0.96
N PHE A 48 -2.88 -1.46 0.22
CA PHE A 48 -3.21 -0.43 1.18
C PHE A 48 -2.06 0.55 1.29
N VAL A 49 -2.28 1.82 1.03
CA VAL A 49 -1.24 2.86 1.04
C VAL A 49 -1.43 3.76 2.26
N LYS A 50 -0.31 4.19 2.86
CA LYS A 50 -0.30 5.07 4.03
C LYS A 50 -1.02 6.37 3.70
N ALA A 51 -1.82 6.89 4.62
CA ALA A 51 -2.35 8.25 4.49
C ALA A 51 -2.23 9.01 5.81
N ASN A 52 -2.13 10.34 5.72
CA ASN A 52 -2.18 11.27 6.84
C ASN A 52 -3.40 12.20 6.67
N ALA A 53 -3.53 13.23 7.51
CA ALA A 53 -4.66 14.15 7.43
C ALA A 53 -4.75 14.89 6.07
N GLU A 54 -3.63 15.09 5.37
CA GLU A 54 -3.57 15.82 4.09
C GLU A 54 -3.94 14.94 2.91
N THR A 55 -3.49 13.68 2.88
CA THR A 55 -3.72 12.78 1.75
C THR A 55 -4.99 11.94 1.90
N LEU A 56 -5.49 11.73 3.12
CA LEU A 56 -6.68 10.93 3.41
C LEU A 56 -7.93 11.32 2.59
N PRO A 57 -8.27 12.61 2.38
CA PRO A 57 -9.44 12.98 1.58
C PRO A 57 -9.44 12.39 0.16
N LEU A 58 -8.26 12.23 -0.45
CA LEU A 58 -8.12 11.64 -1.79
C LEU A 58 -8.47 10.16 -1.80
N PHE A 59 -8.11 9.41 -0.75
CA PHE A 59 -8.50 8.01 -0.61
C PHE A 59 -9.99 7.85 -0.34
N LEU A 60 -10.56 8.71 0.51
CA LEU A 60 -11.99 8.66 0.83
C LEU A 60 -12.87 9.01 -0.37
N ALA A 61 -12.40 9.88 -1.28
CA ALA A 61 -13.08 10.18 -2.54
C ALA A 61 -13.27 8.93 -3.41
N GLU A 62 -12.38 7.95 -3.29
CA GLU A 62 -12.42 6.66 -3.99
C GLU A 62 -13.08 5.54 -3.16
N ASN A 63 -13.82 5.89 -2.10
CA ASN A 63 -14.45 4.94 -1.19
C ASN A 63 -13.47 3.95 -0.54
N ALA A 64 -12.23 4.40 -0.28
CA ALA A 64 -11.20 3.51 0.22
C ALA A 64 -11.50 2.93 1.61
N GLU A 65 -11.19 1.65 1.77
CA GLU A 65 -11.34 0.92 3.02
C GLU A 65 -10.05 0.97 3.84
N GLN A 66 -10.20 1.19 5.14
CA GLN A 66 -9.05 1.23 6.05
C GLN A 66 -8.53 -0.18 6.34
N PHE A 67 -7.21 -0.33 6.29
CA PHE A 67 -6.53 -1.56 6.67
C PHE A 67 -6.80 -1.90 8.14
N SER A 68 -7.19 -3.15 8.37
CA SER A 68 -7.38 -3.68 9.71
C SER A 68 -6.86 -5.11 9.80
N TYR A 69 -6.38 -5.48 10.99
CA TYR A 69 -5.86 -6.81 11.27
C TYR A 69 -6.24 -7.25 12.68
N PHE A 70 -6.41 -8.55 12.88
CA PHE A 70 -6.70 -9.11 14.18
C PHE A 70 -5.41 -9.38 14.95
N ALA A 71 -5.26 -8.78 16.13
CA ALA A 71 -4.13 -9.05 17.02
C ALA A 71 -4.55 -8.86 18.48
N LYS A 72 -4.01 -9.73 19.35
CA LYS A 72 -4.28 -9.69 20.80
C LYS A 72 -5.78 -9.70 21.14
N GLY A 73 -6.55 -10.53 20.43
CA GLY A 73 -7.98 -10.70 20.71
C GLY A 73 -8.90 -9.57 20.21
N LYS A 74 -8.38 -8.59 19.45
CA LYS A 74 -9.16 -7.47 18.91
C LYS A 74 -8.76 -7.09 17.50
N ILE A 75 -9.66 -6.42 16.79
CA ILE A 75 -9.37 -5.78 15.49
C ILE A 75 -8.61 -4.48 15.76
N ASN A 76 -7.44 -4.33 15.16
CA ASN A 76 -6.65 -3.10 15.16
C ASN A 76 -6.72 -2.48 13.76
N LYS A 77 -6.87 -1.15 13.70
CA LYS A 77 -6.87 -0.41 12.44
C LYS A 77 -5.57 0.38 12.32
N MET A 78 -5.05 0.51 11.12
CA MET A 78 -3.88 1.34 10.83
C MET A 78 -4.21 2.39 9.79
N HIS A 79 -3.40 3.44 9.73
CA HIS A 79 -3.54 4.51 8.75
C HIS A 79 -3.00 4.09 7.37
N TYR A 80 -3.55 3.00 6.82
CA TYR A 80 -3.38 2.58 5.43
C TYR A 80 -4.76 2.35 4.82
N TRP A 81 -4.94 2.71 3.55
CA TRP A 81 -6.23 2.67 2.87
C TRP A 81 -6.10 2.04 1.49
N THR A 82 -7.13 1.35 1.04
CA THR A 82 -7.13 0.74 -0.29
C THR A 82 -6.96 1.79 -1.39
N ILE A 83 -6.33 1.39 -2.48
CA ILE A 83 -6.36 2.15 -3.73
C ILE A 83 -7.42 1.54 -4.66
N PRO A 84 -7.91 2.30 -5.66
CA PRO A 84 -8.80 1.77 -6.68
C PRO A 84 -8.19 0.60 -7.44
N GLU A 85 -9.01 -0.37 -7.87
CA GLU A 85 -8.53 -1.54 -8.60
C GLU A 85 -7.85 -1.18 -9.93
N TYR A 86 -8.40 -0.19 -10.65
CA TYR A 86 -7.82 0.32 -11.89
C TYR A 86 -6.39 0.83 -11.71
N ALA A 87 -6.03 1.29 -10.50
CA ALA A 87 -4.69 1.79 -10.24
C ALA A 87 -3.64 0.68 -10.24
N VAL A 88 -4.01 -0.60 -10.13
CA VAL A 88 -3.06 -1.72 -10.25
C VAL A 88 -2.78 -2.05 -11.72
N GLU A 89 -3.72 -1.73 -12.60
CA GLU A 89 -3.62 -1.97 -14.05
C GLU A 89 -2.88 -0.85 -14.78
N ASP A 90 -2.84 0.36 -14.21
CA ASP A 90 -2.15 1.53 -14.75
C ASP A 90 -0.96 1.95 -13.87
N SER A 91 0.25 1.89 -14.42
CA SER A 91 1.47 2.20 -13.68
C SER A 91 1.53 3.65 -13.19
N ASP A 92 0.95 4.61 -13.89
CA ASP A 92 0.97 6.02 -13.52
C ASP A 92 -0.03 6.31 -12.41
N GLU A 93 -1.20 5.67 -12.44
CA GLU A 93 -2.12 5.69 -11.31
C GLU A 93 -1.52 4.99 -10.08
N LEU A 94 -0.89 3.82 -10.23
CA LEU A 94 -0.20 3.15 -9.12
C LEU A 94 0.84 4.08 -8.46
N LYS A 95 1.69 4.71 -9.29
CA LYS A 95 2.71 5.65 -8.82
C LYS A 95 2.10 6.84 -8.11
N LYS A 96 0.99 7.41 -8.61
CA LYS A 96 0.27 8.52 -7.98
C LYS A 96 -0.14 8.16 -6.57
N TRP A 97 -0.79 7.00 -6.37
CA TRP A 97 -1.19 6.57 -5.03
C TRP A 97 0.00 6.31 -4.12
N ILE A 98 1.04 5.62 -4.59
CA ILE A 98 2.26 5.39 -3.80
C ILE A 98 2.94 6.71 -3.42
N ARG A 99 2.96 7.72 -4.29
CA ARG A 99 3.48 9.06 -3.98
C ARG A 99 2.68 9.77 -2.88
N LEU A 100 1.35 9.61 -2.84
CA LEU A 100 0.55 10.10 -1.72
C LEU A 100 0.94 9.39 -0.41
N GLY A 101 1.23 8.09 -0.49
CA GLY A 101 1.81 7.34 0.62
C GLY A 101 3.13 7.94 1.10
N LEU A 102 4.05 8.24 0.19
CA LEU A 102 5.35 8.83 0.52
C LEU A 102 5.23 10.21 1.17
N GLN A 103 4.21 11.01 0.82
CA GLN A 103 3.94 12.29 1.47
C GLN A 103 3.40 12.12 2.90
N ALA A 104 2.78 10.97 3.20
CA ALA A 104 2.23 10.65 4.50
C ALA A 104 3.21 9.92 5.45
N VAL A 105 4.45 9.72 5.02
CA VAL A 105 5.47 8.86 5.66
C VAL A 105 6.33 9.63 6.66
#